data_AF-A0A8T4JQJ1-F1
#
_entry.id   AF-A0A8T4JQJ1-F1
#
_cell.length_a   1.000
_cell.length_b   1.000
_cell.length_c   1.000
_cell.angle_alpha   90.00
_cell.angle_beta   90.00
_cell.angle_gamma   90.00
#
_symmetry.space_group_name_H-M   'P 1'
#
loop_
_entity.id
_entity.type
_entity.pdbx_description
1 polymer ?
#
loop_
_entity_poly.entity_id
_entity_poly.type
_entity_poly.pdbx_seq_one_letter_code
_entity_poly.pdbx_strand_id
1 'polypeptide(L)'
;MNIVNDILVNTLFPDTDFVQTLDMDSVVPKYVENQEKGNPSVCKNCAEAPFRDLHIYGRSEQVTTTGAQLLDLTDLIGKTETKNGATYKINEDQSISVSGTPTEYTSFYLKRMQLKAGSYYFESNQNNNNVFIQMLGNQVNMNNGFTLDEDADTIDVYMVFSVLPNNKQEFNLTFTSMLNAGETPLPWEPYTGGKPSPSPDYPQEIVSAGDDGNLSVIVKKTDNEQMQSVSLSTPNGLPGIPVSSGGNYTDPQGQQWICDEVDLGRGVYVQRVDKGAFDVTKALTEQSVILATPIETPLTASEIADYKSLRTYKGTTIVEAEDKAGISVKYNMPMPELSKNGALRRWFKRHPII
;
A
#
# COMPACT_ATOMS: atom_id res chain seq x y z
N MET A 1 -0.67 24.09 35.98
CA MET A 1 -0.93 25.44 35.45
C MET A 1 -1.72 26.19 36.52
N ASN A 2 -1.16 27.25 37.09
CA ASN A 2 -1.68 27.89 38.31
C ASN A 2 -2.91 28.72 37.95
N ILE A 3 -4.08 28.50 38.59
CA ILE A 3 -5.33 29.23 38.30
C ILE A 3 -5.11 30.76 38.40
N VAL A 4 -4.20 31.18 39.27
CA VAL A 4 -3.80 32.58 39.45
C VAL A 4 -3.16 33.16 38.18
N ASN A 5 -2.33 32.39 37.45
CA ASN A 5 -1.70 32.85 36.20
C ASN A 5 -2.71 33.01 35.07
N ASP A 6 -3.67 32.09 34.94
CA ASP A 6 -4.71 32.21 33.92
C ASP A 6 -5.61 33.43 34.15
N ILE A 7 -5.94 33.74 35.41
CA ILE A 7 -6.69 34.95 35.76
C ILE A 7 -5.85 36.19 35.44
N LEU A 8 -4.58 36.25 35.89
CA LEU A 8 -3.70 37.41 35.67
C LEU A 8 -3.51 37.71 34.18
N VAL A 9 -3.25 36.68 33.38
CA VAL A 9 -3.04 36.79 31.92
C VAL A 9 -4.31 37.25 31.21
N ASN A 10 -5.49 36.79 31.63
CA ASN A 10 -6.76 37.23 31.04
C ASN A 10 -7.10 38.68 31.42
N THR A 11 -6.73 39.12 32.63
CA THR A 11 -6.93 40.51 33.10
C THR A 11 -5.98 41.49 32.42
N LEU A 12 -4.71 41.11 32.20
CA LEU A 12 -3.70 41.98 31.60
C LEU A 12 -3.87 42.15 30.07
N PHE A 13 -4.51 41.19 29.40
CA PHE A 13 -4.70 41.21 27.94
C PHE A 13 -6.19 40.98 27.59
N PRO A 14 -7.08 41.98 27.74
CA PRO A 14 -8.51 41.85 27.42
C PRO A 14 -8.77 41.78 25.90
N ASP A 15 -9.94 41.34 25.44
CA ASP A 15 -10.22 41.09 24.01
C ASP A 15 -10.39 42.37 23.15
N THR A 16 -10.11 43.57 23.68
CA THR A 16 -10.26 44.85 22.98
C THR A 16 -8.93 45.38 22.41
N ASP A 17 -8.98 45.84 21.16
CA ASP A 17 -7.85 46.42 20.43
C ASP A 17 -7.40 47.75 21.07
N PHE A 18 -6.31 47.72 21.83
CA PHE A 18 -5.58 48.92 22.22
C PHE A 18 -4.35 49.07 21.31
N VAL A 19 -4.24 50.22 20.66
CA VAL A 19 -3.07 50.57 19.83
C VAL A 19 -1.96 51.03 20.76
N GLN A 20 -1.00 50.15 21.07
CA GLN A 20 0.33 50.59 21.46
C GLN A 20 1.43 49.78 20.76
N THR A 21 2.43 50.56 20.36
CA THR A 21 3.62 50.31 19.55
C THR A 21 4.61 49.36 20.24
N LEU A 22 4.40 48.06 20.13
CA LEU A 22 5.45 47.06 20.28
C LEU A 22 5.59 46.37 18.92
N ASP A 23 6.80 46.36 18.39
CA ASP A 23 7.14 45.68 17.13
C ASP A 23 7.11 44.16 17.35
N MET A 24 5.89 43.62 17.43
CA MET A 24 5.57 42.24 17.80
C MET A 24 5.97 41.23 16.74
N ASP A 25 6.37 41.67 15.55
CA ASP A 25 6.95 40.84 14.49
C ASP A 25 8.22 40.11 14.97
N SER A 26 8.83 40.57 16.07
CA SER A 26 9.98 39.94 16.72
C SER A 26 9.65 38.86 17.76
N VAL A 27 8.40 38.72 18.21
CA VAL A 27 8.03 37.87 19.37
C VAL A 27 7.07 36.74 19.01
N VAL A 28 6.23 36.91 17.98
CA VAL A 28 5.27 35.88 17.54
C VAL A 28 5.84 35.11 16.35
N PRO A 29 6.04 33.78 16.42
CA PRO A 29 6.52 33.01 15.28
C PRO A 29 5.51 33.12 14.14
N LYS A 30 5.99 33.36 12.91
CA LYS A 30 5.13 33.49 11.72
C LYS A 30 4.37 32.20 11.36
N TYR A 31 4.89 31.05 11.79
CA TYR A 31 4.40 29.72 11.43
C TYR A 31 4.29 28.80 12.63
N VAL A 32 3.40 27.81 12.53
CA VAL A 32 3.36 26.63 13.40
C VAL A 32 3.80 25.44 12.59
N GLU A 33 4.76 24.69 13.10
CA GLU A 33 5.18 23.44 12.47
C GLU A 33 4.15 22.35 12.78
N ASN A 34 3.79 21.58 11.76
CA ASN A 34 2.98 20.37 11.90
C ASN A 34 3.72 19.19 11.26
N GLN A 35 3.36 17.97 11.66
CA GLN A 35 3.87 16.74 11.10
C GLN A 35 2.71 15.83 10.72
N GLU A 36 2.75 15.31 9.50
CA GLU A 36 1.78 14.34 9.00
C GLU A 36 2.52 13.09 8.50
N LYS A 37 1.83 11.95 8.51
CA LYS A 37 2.36 10.65 8.08
C LYS A 37 1.36 9.92 7.20
N GLY A 38 1.87 8.99 6.41
CA GLY A 38 1.08 8.13 5.53
C GLY A 38 1.45 8.34 4.06
N ASN A 39 0.96 7.46 3.18
CA ASN A 39 1.11 7.61 1.74
C ASN A 39 -0.27 7.39 1.09
N PRO A 40 -0.96 8.45 0.60
CA PRO A 40 -0.52 9.85 0.62
C PRO A 40 -0.51 10.45 2.03
N SER A 41 0.40 11.40 2.26
CA SER A 41 0.39 12.29 3.43
C SER A 41 -0.36 13.58 3.08
N VAL A 42 -1.36 13.94 3.89
CA VAL A 42 -2.27 15.08 3.63
C VAL A 42 -1.95 16.24 4.56
N CYS A 43 -1.18 17.20 4.04
CA CYS A 43 -0.77 18.40 4.78
C CYS A 43 -1.86 19.48 4.68
N LYS A 44 -2.59 19.72 5.76
CA LYS A 44 -3.67 20.73 5.81
C LYS A 44 -3.15 22.10 6.23
N ASN A 45 -3.82 23.15 5.75
CA ASN A 45 -3.52 24.55 6.09
C ASN A 45 -2.04 24.92 5.90
N CYS A 46 -1.44 24.49 4.80
CA CYS A 46 -0.06 24.79 4.47
C CYS A 46 0.16 26.28 4.17
N ALA A 47 1.35 26.77 4.53
CA ALA A 47 1.74 28.17 4.40
C ALA A 47 2.33 28.56 3.04
N GLU A 48 2.30 27.66 2.05
CA GLU A 48 2.97 27.85 0.76
C GLU A 48 4.49 28.11 0.93
N ALA A 49 5.14 27.21 1.66
CA ALA A 49 6.54 27.31 2.06
C ALA A 49 7.30 26.00 1.76
N PRO A 50 8.65 26.03 1.72
CA PRO A 50 9.45 24.81 1.69
C PRO A 50 9.08 23.85 2.82
N PHE A 51 9.23 22.56 2.57
CA PHE A 51 9.12 21.55 3.61
C PHE A 51 10.17 21.80 4.70
N ARG A 52 9.79 21.53 5.95
CA ARG A 52 10.73 21.53 7.08
C ARG A 52 11.52 20.24 7.11
N ASP A 53 10.86 19.16 6.78
CA ASP A 53 11.43 17.82 6.78
C ASP A 53 10.58 16.90 5.91
N LEU A 54 11.23 15.95 5.25
CA LEU A 54 10.58 14.94 4.44
C LEU A 54 11.36 13.64 4.56
N HIS A 55 10.69 12.63 5.12
CA HIS A 55 11.24 11.28 5.25
C HIS A 55 10.43 10.33 4.38
N ILE A 56 11.15 9.47 3.66
CA ILE A 56 10.58 8.34 2.94
C ILE A 56 11.05 7.07 3.62
N TYR A 57 10.11 6.21 4.02
CA TYR A 57 10.36 4.99 4.75
C TYR A 57 10.10 3.78 3.86
N GLY A 58 11.02 2.83 3.90
CA GLY A 58 10.92 1.58 3.20
C GLY A 58 9.77 0.71 3.67
N ARG A 59 9.36 -0.19 2.79
CA ARG A 59 8.34 -1.19 3.07
C ARG A 59 8.55 -2.39 2.15
N SER A 60 8.61 -3.57 2.75
CA SER A 60 8.61 -4.82 1.99
C SER A 60 7.26 -5.52 2.13
N GLU A 61 6.89 -6.23 1.09
CA GLU A 61 5.73 -7.10 1.05
C GLU A 61 6.15 -8.45 0.49
N GLN A 62 5.44 -9.48 0.92
CA GLN A 62 5.67 -10.84 0.48
C GLN A 62 4.31 -11.52 0.41
N VAL A 63 4.05 -12.25 -0.67
CA VAL A 63 2.86 -13.08 -0.77
C VAL A 63 3.00 -14.22 0.25
N THR A 64 1.91 -14.49 0.97
CA THR A 64 1.83 -15.65 1.85
C THR A 64 0.61 -16.49 1.47
N THR A 65 0.74 -17.80 1.65
CA THR A 65 -0.36 -18.75 1.44
C THR A 65 -0.49 -19.66 2.65
N THR A 66 -1.70 -20.13 2.88
CA THR A 66 -2.01 -21.16 3.86
C THR A 66 -1.80 -22.57 3.30
N GLY A 67 -1.76 -22.72 1.96
CA GLY A 67 -1.71 -24.01 1.28
C GLY A 67 -3.09 -24.65 1.11
N ALA A 68 -4.17 -23.89 1.29
CA ALA A 68 -5.54 -24.37 1.21
C ALA A 68 -6.06 -24.49 -0.22
N GLN A 69 -5.48 -23.77 -1.18
CA GLN A 69 -5.87 -23.85 -2.59
C GLN A 69 -5.61 -25.26 -3.13
N LEU A 70 -6.61 -25.82 -3.80
CA LEU A 70 -6.56 -27.14 -4.44
C LEU A 70 -6.59 -27.06 -5.97
N LEU A 71 -7.02 -25.93 -6.55
CA LEU A 71 -7.00 -25.72 -7.99
C LEU A 71 -5.58 -25.36 -8.44
N ASP A 72 -4.82 -26.37 -8.87
CA ASP A 72 -3.49 -26.21 -9.42
C ASP A 72 -3.54 -25.78 -10.89
N LEU A 73 -3.11 -24.56 -11.21
CA LEU A 73 -2.98 -24.06 -12.60
C LEU A 73 -1.51 -23.83 -13.00
N THR A 74 -0.55 -24.33 -12.21
CA THR A 74 0.87 -24.02 -12.36
C THR A 74 1.42 -24.42 -13.73
N ASP A 75 1.01 -25.58 -14.25
CA ASP A 75 1.37 -26.12 -15.56
C ASP A 75 0.72 -25.37 -16.74
N LEU A 76 -0.21 -24.46 -16.45
CA LEU A 76 -0.91 -23.65 -17.46
C LEU A 76 -0.46 -22.19 -17.45
N ILE A 77 0.45 -21.76 -16.57
CA ILE A 77 0.93 -20.37 -16.51
C ILE A 77 1.41 -19.90 -17.89
N GLY A 78 0.94 -18.72 -18.30
CA GLY A 78 1.21 -18.12 -19.61
C GLY A 78 0.40 -18.68 -20.77
N LYS A 79 -0.28 -19.83 -20.58
CA LYS A 79 -1.14 -20.41 -21.61
C LYS A 79 -2.24 -19.42 -22.00
N THR A 80 -2.38 -19.20 -23.29
CA THR A 80 -3.37 -18.31 -23.89
C THR A 80 -4.03 -19.03 -25.06
N GLU A 81 -5.36 -19.01 -25.12
CA GLU A 81 -6.11 -19.52 -26.26
C GLU A 81 -7.21 -18.55 -26.67
N THR A 82 -7.47 -18.49 -27.97
CA THR A 82 -8.53 -17.69 -28.56
C THR A 82 -9.45 -18.56 -29.41
N LYS A 83 -10.75 -18.44 -29.21
CA LYS A 83 -11.79 -19.15 -29.97
C LYS A 83 -13.03 -18.27 -30.06
N ASN A 84 -13.63 -18.19 -31.25
CA ASN A 84 -14.89 -17.48 -31.49
C ASN A 84 -14.93 -16.02 -30.98
N GLY A 85 -13.78 -15.33 -30.94
CA GLY A 85 -13.68 -13.96 -30.44
C GLY A 85 -13.49 -13.83 -28.92
N ALA A 86 -13.53 -14.93 -28.16
CA ALA A 86 -13.15 -14.97 -26.75
C ALA A 86 -11.70 -15.43 -26.58
N THR A 87 -11.01 -14.89 -25.59
CA THR A 87 -9.64 -15.27 -25.21
C THR A 87 -9.56 -15.48 -23.70
N TYR A 88 -8.80 -16.48 -23.25
CA TYR A 88 -8.34 -16.58 -21.86
C TYR A 88 -6.81 -16.62 -21.82
N LYS A 89 -6.24 -16.18 -20.69
CA LYS A 89 -4.82 -16.31 -20.33
C LYS A 89 -4.70 -16.67 -18.86
N ILE A 90 -3.86 -17.64 -18.53
CA ILE A 90 -3.44 -17.89 -17.15
C ILE A 90 -2.22 -17.00 -16.85
N ASN A 91 -2.32 -16.18 -15.81
CA ASN A 91 -1.27 -15.25 -15.39
C ASN A 91 -0.23 -15.93 -14.49
N GLU A 92 0.88 -15.22 -14.20
CA GLU A 92 1.95 -15.73 -13.34
C GLU A 92 1.48 -16.02 -11.91
N ASP A 93 0.54 -15.23 -11.40
CA ASP A 93 -0.12 -15.43 -10.10
C ASP A 93 -1.24 -16.49 -10.15
N GLN A 94 -1.42 -17.20 -11.27
CA GLN A 94 -2.48 -18.18 -11.52
C GLN A 94 -3.90 -17.58 -11.62
N SER A 95 -4.06 -16.26 -11.61
CA SER A 95 -5.33 -15.63 -11.99
C SER A 95 -5.61 -15.83 -13.49
N ILE A 96 -6.88 -15.75 -13.88
CA ILE A 96 -7.31 -15.99 -15.26
C ILE A 96 -7.83 -14.70 -15.87
N SER A 97 -7.05 -14.10 -16.77
CA SER A 97 -7.53 -12.96 -17.56
C SER A 97 -8.35 -13.45 -18.75
N VAL A 98 -9.48 -12.80 -18.98
CA VAL A 98 -10.35 -13.06 -20.13
C VAL A 98 -10.63 -11.79 -20.90
N SER A 99 -10.63 -11.90 -22.22
CA SER A 99 -10.84 -10.75 -23.09
C SER A 99 -11.56 -11.08 -24.40
N GLY A 100 -12.03 -10.04 -25.08
CA GLY A 100 -12.58 -10.11 -26.42
C GLY A 100 -14.12 -10.07 -26.45
N THR A 101 -14.67 -10.23 -27.65
CA THR A 101 -16.10 -10.08 -27.93
C THR A 101 -16.61 -11.36 -28.59
N PRO A 102 -16.94 -12.41 -27.79
CA PRO A 102 -17.41 -13.67 -28.34
C PRO A 102 -18.67 -13.51 -29.18
N THR A 103 -18.73 -14.25 -30.28
CA THR A 103 -19.86 -14.22 -31.22
C THR A 103 -20.90 -15.31 -30.96
N GLU A 104 -20.54 -16.32 -30.17
CA GLU A 104 -21.36 -17.48 -29.83
C GLU A 104 -20.87 -18.14 -28.52
N TYR A 105 -21.63 -19.11 -28.03
CA TYR A 105 -21.25 -19.91 -26.87
C TYR A 105 -19.85 -20.51 -27.08
N THR A 106 -18.97 -20.26 -26.13
CA THR A 106 -17.57 -20.71 -26.21
C THR A 106 -17.12 -21.23 -24.87
N SER A 107 -16.52 -22.41 -24.86
CA SER A 107 -15.85 -22.95 -23.68
C SER A 107 -14.42 -23.36 -24.00
N PHE A 108 -13.56 -23.21 -23.01
CA PHE A 108 -12.18 -23.67 -23.00
C PHE A 108 -12.01 -24.68 -21.87
N TYR A 109 -11.49 -25.85 -22.20
CA TYR A 109 -11.07 -26.82 -21.19
C TYR A 109 -9.75 -26.34 -20.58
N LEU A 110 -9.75 -26.17 -19.26
CA LEU A 110 -8.55 -25.75 -18.53
C LEU A 110 -7.79 -26.96 -18.02
N LYS A 111 -8.42 -27.78 -17.17
CA LYS A 111 -7.74 -28.88 -16.48
C LYS A 111 -8.71 -29.97 -16.02
N ARG A 112 -8.17 -31.19 -15.86
CA ARG A 112 -8.79 -32.27 -15.09
C ARG A 112 -8.04 -32.46 -13.79
N MET A 113 -8.79 -32.62 -12.71
CA MET A 113 -8.25 -32.84 -11.38
C MET A 113 -8.99 -33.96 -10.65
N GLN A 114 -8.39 -34.37 -9.54
CA GLN A 114 -8.91 -35.41 -8.65
C GLN A 114 -9.18 -34.78 -7.28
N LEU A 115 -10.27 -35.19 -6.63
CA LEU A 115 -10.57 -34.84 -5.24
C LEU A 115 -10.96 -36.10 -4.48
N LYS A 116 -10.60 -36.16 -3.20
CA LYS A 116 -11.01 -37.24 -2.31
C LYS A 116 -12.45 -37.03 -1.83
N ALA A 117 -13.10 -38.09 -1.35
CA ALA A 117 -14.38 -37.97 -0.67
C ALA A 117 -14.29 -36.90 0.44
N GLY A 118 -15.29 -36.02 0.53
CA GLY A 118 -15.27 -34.89 1.46
C GLY A 118 -16.09 -33.69 1.00
N SER A 119 -16.18 -32.68 1.86
CA SER A 119 -16.82 -31.40 1.56
C SER A 119 -15.79 -30.38 1.06
N TYR A 120 -16.19 -29.58 0.08
CA TYR A 120 -15.37 -28.57 -0.57
C TYR A 120 -16.19 -27.32 -0.89
N TYR A 121 -15.49 -26.23 -1.15
CA TYR A 121 -16.07 -24.99 -1.62
C TYR A 121 -15.28 -24.48 -2.83
N PHE A 122 -15.98 -24.19 -3.93
CA PHE A 122 -15.41 -23.50 -5.08
C PHE A 122 -16.07 -22.14 -5.30
N GLU A 123 -15.28 -21.08 -5.35
CA GLU A 123 -15.75 -19.73 -5.65
C GLU A 123 -14.88 -19.04 -6.69
N SER A 124 -15.48 -18.15 -7.50
CA SER A 124 -14.72 -17.20 -8.30
C SER A 124 -15.35 -15.82 -8.30
N ASN A 125 -14.51 -14.79 -8.12
CA ASN A 125 -14.91 -13.40 -7.87
C ASN A 125 -15.71 -12.74 -9.00
N GLN A 126 -15.54 -13.17 -10.25
CA GLN A 126 -16.16 -12.53 -11.44
C GLN A 126 -17.27 -13.38 -12.07
N ASN A 127 -17.62 -14.53 -11.48
CA ASN A 127 -18.63 -15.42 -12.04
C ASN A 127 -19.98 -14.70 -12.21
N ASN A 128 -20.48 -14.67 -13.44
CA ASN A 128 -21.80 -14.15 -13.80
C ASN A 128 -22.45 -15.02 -14.88
N ASN A 129 -23.65 -14.65 -15.34
CA ASN A 129 -24.41 -15.46 -16.29
C ASN A 129 -23.78 -15.58 -17.68
N ASN A 130 -22.89 -14.65 -18.06
CA ASN A 130 -22.32 -14.59 -19.42
C ASN A 130 -20.89 -15.09 -19.47
N VAL A 131 -20.14 -15.00 -18.37
CA VAL A 131 -18.75 -15.44 -18.30
C VAL A 131 -18.45 -15.97 -16.90
N PHE A 132 -17.98 -17.22 -16.83
CA PHE A 132 -17.77 -17.91 -15.57
C PHE A 132 -16.80 -19.07 -15.71
N ILE A 133 -16.22 -19.47 -14.58
CA ILE A 133 -15.49 -20.72 -14.44
C ILE A 133 -16.44 -21.75 -13.83
N GLN A 134 -16.42 -22.95 -14.40
CA GLN A 134 -17.27 -24.05 -13.97
C GLN A 134 -16.43 -25.29 -13.70
N MET A 135 -16.73 -25.94 -12.59
CA MET A 135 -16.24 -27.28 -12.28
C MET A 135 -17.34 -28.31 -12.53
N LEU A 136 -17.02 -29.36 -13.27
CA LEU A 136 -17.92 -30.44 -13.63
C LEU A 136 -17.36 -31.78 -13.16
N GLY A 137 -18.09 -32.45 -12.27
CA GLY A 137 -17.87 -33.85 -11.92
C GLY A 137 -18.72 -34.78 -12.77
N ASN A 138 -18.75 -36.07 -12.41
CA ASN A 138 -19.41 -37.12 -13.21
C ASN A 138 -20.87 -36.83 -13.59
N GLN A 139 -21.63 -36.05 -12.82
CA GLN A 139 -23.01 -35.66 -13.17
C GLN A 139 -23.48 -34.31 -12.57
N VAL A 140 -22.61 -33.52 -11.93
CA VAL A 140 -23.03 -32.29 -11.19
C VAL A 140 -22.08 -31.12 -11.41
N ASN A 141 -22.65 -29.92 -11.43
CA ASN A 141 -21.92 -28.67 -11.33
C ASN A 141 -21.40 -28.52 -9.89
N MET A 142 -20.10 -28.33 -9.74
CA MET A 142 -19.39 -28.32 -8.46
C MET A 142 -18.96 -26.90 -8.09
N ASN A 143 -19.94 -25.98 -8.09
CA ASN A 143 -19.74 -24.59 -7.71
C ASN A 143 -20.32 -24.33 -6.32
N ASN A 144 -19.74 -23.39 -5.58
CA ASN A 144 -20.02 -23.12 -4.17
C ASN A 144 -19.73 -24.36 -3.30
N GLY A 145 -20.46 -24.54 -2.19
CA GLY A 145 -20.32 -25.70 -1.32
C GLY A 145 -20.85 -26.98 -1.98
N PHE A 146 -20.03 -28.03 -2.02
CA PHE A 146 -20.41 -29.35 -2.53
C PHE A 146 -19.75 -30.48 -1.71
N THR A 147 -20.34 -31.66 -1.79
CA THR A 147 -19.83 -32.87 -1.12
C THR A 147 -19.64 -33.99 -2.11
N LEU A 148 -18.54 -34.73 -1.94
CA LEU A 148 -18.22 -35.94 -2.65
C LEU A 148 -18.36 -37.14 -1.70
N ASP A 149 -19.30 -38.04 -2.01
CA ASP A 149 -19.51 -39.27 -1.23
C ASP A 149 -18.38 -40.29 -1.42
N GLU A 150 -17.69 -40.21 -2.55
CA GLU A 150 -16.56 -41.06 -2.93
C GLU A 150 -15.45 -40.24 -3.60
N ASP A 151 -14.26 -40.83 -3.74
CA ASP A 151 -13.17 -40.21 -4.49
C ASP A 151 -13.59 -39.94 -5.94
N ALA A 152 -13.30 -38.74 -6.44
CA ALA A 152 -13.61 -38.32 -7.79
C ALA A 152 -12.31 -38.13 -8.58
N ASP A 153 -12.11 -38.94 -9.61
CA ASP A 153 -10.90 -38.90 -10.46
C ASP A 153 -11.05 -37.99 -11.71
N THR A 154 -12.26 -37.51 -11.97
CA THR A 154 -12.64 -36.81 -13.20
C THR A 154 -13.45 -35.56 -12.89
N ILE A 155 -12.78 -34.56 -12.32
CA ILE A 155 -13.33 -33.21 -12.19
C ILE A 155 -12.72 -32.34 -13.27
N ASP A 156 -13.53 -31.87 -14.20
CA ASP A 156 -13.11 -31.02 -15.30
C ASP A 156 -13.43 -29.55 -15.02
N VAL A 157 -12.45 -28.68 -15.29
CA VAL A 157 -12.56 -27.24 -15.09
C VAL A 157 -12.61 -26.55 -16.46
N TYR A 158 -13.61 -25.71 -16.65
CA TYR A 158 -13.81 -24.96 -17.90
C TYR A 158 -13.90 -23.45 -17.65
N MET A 159 -13.31 -22.68 -18.55
CA MET A 159 -13.66 -21.27 -18.72
C MET A 159 -14.78 -21.16 -19.76
N VAL A 160 -15.92 -20.57 -19.38
CA VAL A 160 -17.13 -20.53 -20.21
C VAL A 160 -17.53 -19.09 -20.50
N PHE A 161 -17.82 -18.82 -21.77
CA PHE A 161 -18.47 -17.63 -22.28
C PHE A 161 -19.84 -18.03 -22.81
N SER A 162 -20.86 -17.84 -21.97
CA SER A 162 -22.27 -18.13 -22.27
C SER A 162 -22.93 -16.95 -22.99
N VAL A 163 -22.45 -16.65 -24.20
CA VAL A 163 -22.97 -15.57 -25.05
C VAL A 163 -23.88 -16.12 -26.15
N LEU A 164 -25.07 -15.54 -26.26
CA LEU A 164 -26.01 -15.83 -27.34
C LEU A 164 -25.75 -14.90 -28.55
N PRO A 165 -26.05 -15.32 -29.80
CA PRO A 165 -25.71 -14.56 -31.01
C PRO A 165 -26.19 -13.10 -31.05
N ASN A 166 -27.29 -12.79 -30.35
CA ASN A 166 -27.89 -11.46 -30.32
C ASN A 166 -27.45 -10.61 -29.11
N ASN A 167 -26.61 -11.13 -28.22
CA ASN A 167 -26.16 -10.47 -26.99
C ASN A 167 -24.64 -10.30 -26.98
N LYS A 168 -24.09 -9.64 -28.00
CA LYS A 168 -22.65 -9.40 -28.10
C LYS A 168 -22.19 -8.48 -26.95
N GLN A 169 -21.25 -8.96 -26.17
CA GLN A 169 -20.65 -8.24 -25.05
C GLN A 169 -19.13 -8.35 -25.17
N GLU A 170 -18.43 -7.25 -24.92
CA GLU A 170 -16.99 -7.25 -24.77
C GLU A 170 -16.63 -7.60 -23.32
N PHE A 171 -15.64 -8.48 -23.15
CA PHE A 171 -15.08 -8.85 -21.86
C PHE A 171 -13.65 -8.33 -21.75
N ASN A 172 -13.30 -7.90 -20.55
CA ASN A 172 -11.94 -7.60 -20.11
C ASN A 172 -11.93 -7.72 -18.58
N LEU A 173 -11.80 -8.95 -18.09
CA LEU A 173 -11.95 -9.30 -16.68
C LEU A 173 -10.79 -10.19 -16.23
N THR A 174 -10.48 -10.16 -14.94
CA THR A 174 -9.54 -11.10 -14.32
C THR A 174 -10.24 -11.86 -13.20
N PHE A 175 -10.27 -13.18 -13.35
CA PHE A 175 -10.86 -14.12 -12.42
C PHE A 175 -9.80 -14.59 -11.43
N THR A 176 -10.15 -14.54 -10.15
CA THR A 176 -9.50 -15.30 -9.08
C THR A 176 -10.47 -16.38 -8.62
N SER A 177 -9.99 -17.62 -8.55
CA SER A 177 -10.83 -18.80 -8.28
C SER A 177 -10.23 -19.65 -7.18
N MET A 178 -10.97 -19.85 -6.10
CA MET A 178 -10.55 -20.59 -4.92
C MET A 178 -11.31 -21.90 -4.85
N LEU A 179 -10.58 -23.01 -4.81
CA LEU A 179 -11.11 -24.31 -4.42
C LEU A 179 -10.44 -24.72 -3.11
N ASN A 180 -11.23 -24.88 -2.05
CA ASN A 180 -10.74 -25.30 -0.74
C ASN A 180 -11.56 -26.46 -0.17
N ALA A 181 -10.94 -27.22 0.74
CA ALA A 181 -11.66 -28.18 1.57
C ALA A 181 -12.55 -27.45 2.61
N GLY A 182 -13.67 -28.06 2.95
CA GLY A 182 -14.68 -27.52 3.88
C GLY A 182 -15.87 -26.88 3.19
N GLU A 183 -16.84 -26.44 4.00
CA GLU A 183 -18.13 -25.92 3.52
C GLU A 183 -18.18 -24.38 3.43
N THR A 184 -17.08 -23.71 3.78
CA THR A 184 -16.98 -22.24 3.81
C THR A 184 -15.95 -21.76 2.81
N PRO A 185 -16.22 -20.66 2.08
CA PRO A 185 -15.24 -20.06 1.20
C PRO A 185 -14.04 -19.54 2.00
N LEU A 186 -12.84 -19.73 1.47
CA LEU A 186 -11.63 -19.07 1.92
C LEU A 186 -11.22 -17.96 0.96
N PRO A 187 -10.46 -16.93 1.42
CA PRO A 187 -9.85 -15.97 0.52
C PRO A 187 -9.01 -16.67 -0.53
N TRP A 188 -9.01 -16.13 -1.76
CA TRP A 188 -8.20 -16.67 -2.84
C TRP A 188 -6.71 -16.56 -2.51
N GLU A 189 -5.98 -17.64 -2.77
CA GLU A 189 -4.52 -17.72 -2.82
C GLU A 189 -4.08 -18.57 -4.02
N PRO A 190 -2.86 -18.36 -4.56
CA PRO A 190 -2.32 -19.22 -5.61
C PRO A 190 -2.02 -20.62 -5.09
N TYR A 191 -2.07 -21.62 -5.99
CA TYR A 191 -1.69 -22.99 -5.62
C TYR A 191 -0.20 -23.07 -5.29
N THR A 192 0.09 -23.56 -4.10
CA THR A 192 1.45 -23.69 -3.53
C THR A 192 1.68 -25.13 -3.04
N GLY A 193 1.28 -26.11 -3.85
CA GLY A 193 1.49 -27.54 -3.55
C GLY A 193 0.69 -28.08 -2.38
N GLY A 194 -0.37 -27.38 -1.98
CA GLY A 194 -1.11 -27.69 -0.76
C GLY A 194 -0.34 -27.41 0.53
N LYS A 195 0.67 -26.52 0.49
CA LYS A 195 1.54 -26.19 1.62
C LYS A 195 1.57 -24.69 1.88
N PRO A 196 1.73 -24.25 3.14
CA PRO A 196 1.99 -22.85 3.43
C PRO A 196 3.25 -22.34 2.71
N SER A 197 3.19 -21.06 2.35
CA SER A 197 4.26 -20.35 1.65
C SER A 197 4.40 -18.95 2.25
N PRO A 198 5.61 -18.38 2.38
CA PRO A 198 6.90 -18.92 1.94
C PRO A 198 7.35 -20.16 2.73
N SER A 199 8.04 -21.06 2.04
CA SER A 199 8.70 -22.25 2.61
C SER A 199 9.82 -22.73 1.69
N PRO A 200 10.68 -23.68 2.11
CA PRO A 200 11.72 -24.22 1.23
C PRO A 200 11.20 -24.85 -0.07
N ASP A 201 10.00 -25.42 -0.03
CA ASP A 201 9.36 -26.04 -1.19
C ASP A 201 8.66 -25.00 -2.09
N TYR A 202 8.20 -23.89 -1.51
CA TYR A 202 7.49 -22.80 -2.19
C TYR A 202 8.03 -21.45 -1.72
N PRO A 203 9.18 -20.99 -2.24
CA PRO A 203 9.70 -19.66 -1.93
C PRO A 203 8.79 -18.56 -2.49
N GLN A 204 8.72 -17.42 -1.81
CA GLN A 204 7.97 -16.24 -2.24
C GLN A 204 8.88 -15.04 -2.30
N GLU A 205 8.85 -14.34 -3.42
CA GLU A 205 9.62 -13.12 -3.61
C GLU A 205 9.23 -12.06 -2.59
N ILE A 206 10.24 -11.34 -2.09
CA ILE A 206 10.07 -10.20 -1.22
C ILE A 206 10.28 -8.96 -2.09
N VAL A 207 9.22 -8.18 -2.28
CA VAL A 207 9.26 -6.97 -3.08
C VAL A 207 9.28 -5.77 -2.14
N SER A 208 10.28 -4.91 -2.28
CA SER A 208 10.43 -3.70 -1.47
C SER A 208 10.13 -2.43 -2.26
N ALA A 209 9.85 -1.35 -1.55
CA ALA A 209 9.57 -0.06 -2.18
C ALA A 209 10.81 0.43 -2.97
N GLY A 210 10.63 0.93 -4.20
CA GLY A 210 11.72 1.44 -5.05
C GLY A 210 12.68 0.36 -5.56
N ASP A 211 12.23 -0.90 -5.63
CA ASP A 211 13.02 -2.04 -6.12
C ASP A 211 13.41 -1.95 -7.60
N ASP A 212 12.74 -1.08 -8.37
CA ASP A 212 13.08 -0.71 -9.74
C ASP A 212 14.29 0.25 -9.83
N GLY A 213 14.86 0.64 -8.69
CA GLY A 213 16.07 1.45 -8.60
C GLY A 213 15.81 2.95 -8.45
N ASN A 214 14.56 3.41 -8.53
CA ASN A 214 14.21 4.80 -8.34
C ASN A 214 12.88 4.96 -7.59
N LEU A 215 12.74 6.03 -6.82
CA LEU A 215 11.47 6.35 -6.18
C LEU A 215 11.14 7.82 -6.38
N SER A 216 9.97 8.10 -6.98
CA SER A 216 9.47 9.45 -7.13
C SER A 216 8.55 9.84 -5.98
N VAL A 217 8.76 11.04 -5.45
CA VAL A 217 7.84 11.70 -4.53
C VAL A 217 7.16 12.84 -5.26
N ILE A 218 5.83 12.83 -5.25
CA ILE A 218 4.98 13.81 -5.92
C ILE A 218 4.34 14.71 -4.85
N VAL A 219 4.41 16.01 -5.08
CA VAL A 219 3.78 17.04 -4.27
C VAL A 219 2.73 17.74 -5.12
N LYS A 220 1.46 17.65 -4.74
CA LYS A 220 0.35 18.14 -5.57
C LYS A 220 -0.75 18.82 -4.75
N LYS A 221 -1.56 19.63 -5.45
CA LYS A 221 -2.85 20.11 -4.94
C LYS A 221 -3.91 19.02 -5.04
N THR A 222 -5.01 19.20 -4.31
CA THR A 222 -6.17 18.29 -4.35
C THR A 222 -6.88 18.26 -5.71
N ASP A 223 -6.69 19.28 -6.54
CA ASP A 223 -7.25 19.40 -7.90
C ASP A 223 -6.38 18.74 -8.98
N ASN A 224 -5.17 18.27 -8.64
CA ASN A 224 -4.16 17.75 -9.56
C ASN A 224 -3.74 18.72 -10.69
N GLU A 225 -4.05 20.01 -10.61
CA GLU A 225 -3.67 20.97 -11.67
C GLU A 225 -2.21 21.42 -11.54
N GLN A 226 -1.65 21.33 -10.34
CA GLN A 226 -0.28 21.75 -10.03
C GLN A 226 0.47 20.64 -9.29
N MET A 227 1.63 20.26 -9.84
CA MET A 227 2.46 19.18 -9.33
C MET A 227 3.95 19.57 -9.36
N GLN A 228 4.68 19.10 -8.36
CA GLN A 228 6.13 19.10 -8.27
C GLN A 228 6.58 17.66 -7.96
N SER A 229 7.80 17.28 -8.33
CA SER A 229 8.34 15.98 -7.97
C SER A 229 9.83 16.03 -7.69
N VAL A 230 10.29 15.03 -6.94
CA VAL A 230 11.70 14.68 -6.81
C VAL A 230 11.83 13.18 -7.03
N SER A 231 12.84 12.76 -7.79
CA SER A 231 13.18 11.35 -7.98
C SER A 231 14.45 11.05 -7.21
N LEU A 232 14.43 9.95 -6.47
CA LEU A 232 15.49 9.51 -5.58
C LEU A 232 16.05 8.19 -6.10
N SER A 233 17.38 8.05 -6.12
CA SER A 233 18.00 6.78 -6.48
C SER A 233 17.88 5.80 -5.31
N THR A 234 17.29 4.63 -5.59
CA THR A 234 17.09 3.54 -4.63
C THR A 234 17.68 2.24 -5.19
N PRO A 235 19.01 2.15 -5.43
CA PRO A 235 19.60 1.03 -6.17
C PRO A 235 19.38 -0.35 -5.52
N ASN A 236 19.09 -0.39 -4.22
CA ASN A 236 18.76 -1.61 -3.48
C ASN A 236 17.30 -1.62 -2.98
N GLY A 237 16.46 -0.70 -3.46
CA GLY A 237 15.17 -0.39 -2.88
C GLY A 237 15.26 0.21 -1.47
N LEU A 238 14.10 0.28 -0.83
CA LEU A 238 13.89 0.64 0.56
C LEU A 238 13.18 -0.53 1.26
N PRO A 239 13.91 -1.61 1.61
CA PRO A 239 13.36 -2.72 2.36
C PRO A 239 12.84 -2.31 3.74
N GLY A 240 11.77 -2.96 4.19
CA GLY A 240 11.16 -2.75 5.49
C GLY A 240 10.63 -4.04 6.10
N ILE A 241 11.08 -4.37 7.31
CA ILE A 241 10.68 -5.55 8.06
C ILE A 241 9.65 -5.13 9.13
N PRO A 242 8.46 -5.76 9.18
CA PRO A 242 7.47 -5.49 10.20
C PRO A 242 7.92 -6.04 11.55
N VAL A 243 7.78 -5.25 12.60
CA VAL A 243 8.12 -5.59 13.98
C VAL A 243 6.99 -5.23 14.94
N SER A 244 6.87 -5.96 16.05
CA SER A 244 5.85 -5.66 17.06
C SER A 244 6.13 -4.37 17.84
N SER A 245 7.41 -3.96 17.94
CA SER A 245 7.84 -2.71 18.58
C SER A 245 9.29 -2.35 18.19
N GLY A 246 9.66 -1.09 18.39
CA GLY A 246 11.03 -0.60 18.16
C GLY A 246 11.33 -0.22 16.70
N GLY A 247 10.31 -0.08 15.86
CA GLY A 247 10.47 0.35 14.47
C GLY A 247 10.81 1.85 14.33
N ASN A 248 11.50 2.23 13.25
CA ASN A 248 11.72 3.63 12.88
C ASN A 248 10.52 4.24 12.12
N TYR A 249 9.60 3.41 11.64
CA TYR A 249 8.35 3.85 11.02
C TYR A 249 7.14 3.17 11.65
N THR A 250 6.00 3.85 11.65
CA THR A 250 4.70 3.31 12.05
C THR A 250 3.70 3.71 10.99
N ASP A 251 3.07 2.72 10.37
CA ASP A 251 2.09 2.95 9.32
C ASP A 251 0.73 3.39 9.89
N PRO A 252 -0.22 3.83 9.04
CA PRO A 252 -1.55 4.26 9.50
C PRO A 252 -2.37 3.17 10.19
N GLN A 253 -2.04 1.89 10.00
CA GLN A 253 -2.68 0.76 10.67
C GLN A 253 -2.07 0.47 12.05
N GLY A 254 -0.97 1.16 12.40
CA GLY A 254 -0.27 1.04 13.69
C GLY A 254 0.83 -0.02 13.69
N GLN A 255 1.12 -0.68 12.57
CA GLN A 255 2.21 -1.63 12.45
C GLN A 255 3.54 -0.87 12.43
N GLN A 256 4.51 -1.33 13.23
CA GLN A 256 5.86 -0.74 13.28
C GLN A 256 6.79 -1.46 12.29
N TRP A 257 7.72 -0.71 11.72
CA TRP A 257 8.64 -1.20 10.70
C TRP A 257 10.07 -0.79 11.05
N ILE A 258 11.02 -1.72 10.94
CA ILE A 258 12.43 -1.39 10.80
C ILE A 258 12.73 -1.39 9.31
N CYS A 259 13.05 -0.22 8.77
CA CYS A 259 13.17 -0.01 7.35
C CYS A 259 14.34 0.91 6.99
N ASP A 260 14.83 0.70 5.78
CA ASP A 260 15.68 1.68 5.11
C ASP A 260 14.87 2.97 4.92
N GLU A 261 15.51 4.13 5.00
CA GLU A 261 14.82 5.40 4.85
C GLU A 261 15.65 6.41 4.07
N VAL A 262 14.98 7.30 3.35
CA VAL A 262 15.59 8.52 2.82
C VAL A 262 15.20 9.68 3.73
N ASP A 263 16.19 10.26 4.40
CA ASP A 263 16.04 11.45 5.22
C ASP A 263 16.52 12.66 4.40
N LEU A 264 15.58 13.35 3.75
CA LEU A 264 15.89 14.49 2.88
C LEU A 264 16.30 15.73 3.70
N GLY A 265 15.84 15.85 4.94
CA GLY A 265 16.24 16.92 5.85
C GLY A 265 17.74 16.85 6.19
N ARG A 266 18.25 15.64 6.44
CA ARG A 266 19.67 15.36 6.67
C ARG A 266 20.47 15.15 5.38
N GLY A 267 19.80 14.86 4.27
CA GLY A 267 20.43 14.57 2.98
C GLY A 267 21.14 13.22 2.95
N VAL A 268 20.56 12.20 3.61
CA VAL A 268 21.15 10.86 3.68
C VAL A 268 20.12 9.77 3.38
N TYR A 269 20.57 8.71 2.72
CA TYR A 269 19.95 7.40 2.74
C TYR A 269 20.47 6.63 3.96
N VAL A 270 19.59 6.04 4.76
CA VAL A 270 19.95 5.24 5.93
C VAL A 270 19.51 3.80 5.73
N GLN A 271 20.48 2.91 5.57
CA GLN A 271 20.28 1.47 5.50
C GLN A 271 20.16 0.88 6.91
N ARG A 272 19.12 0.09 7.15
CA ARG A 272 18.89 -0.71 8.35
C ARG A 272 18.69 -2.19 8.04
N VAL A 273 18.40 -2.53 6.79
CA VAL A 273 18.11 -3.90 6.36
C VAL A 273 19.13 -4.36 5.31
N ASP A 274 19.70 -5.54 5.54
CA ASP A 274 20.52 -6.22 4.54
C ASP A 274 19.65 -7.03 3.59
N LYS A 275 19.21 -6.37 2.50
CA LYS A 275 18.40 -7.01 1.45
C LYS A 275 19.10 -8.23 0.82
N GLY A 276 20.44 -8.23 0.76
CA GLY A 276 21.21 -9.34 0.18
C GLY A 276 21.12 -10.63 1.00
N ALA A 277 20.71 -10.52 2.27
CA ALA A 277 20.52 -11.65 3.19
C ALA A 277 19.06 -12.14 3.27
N PHE A 278 18.15 -11.61 2.44
CA PHE A 278 16.76 -12.07 2.43
C PHE A 278 16.64 -13.56 2.11
N ASP A 279 15.85 -14.24 2.94
CA ASP A 279 15.51 -15.65 2.78
C ASP A 279 14.07 -15.76 2.27
N VAL A 280 13.91 -15.93 0.95
CA VAL A 280 12.59 -16.05 0.29
C VAL A 280 11.79 -17.30 0.73
N THR A 281 12.39 -18.18 1.51
CA THR A 281 11.72 -19.36 2.09
C THR A 281 11.13 -19.10 3.47
N LYS A 282 11.34 -17.90 4.04
CA LYS A 282 10.84 -17.49 5.35
C LYS A 282 9.88 -16.32 5.24
N ALA A 283 8.94 -16.25 6.18
CA ALA A 283 8.03 -15.13 6.26
C ALA A 283 8.79 -13.84 6.55
N LEU A 284 8.26 -12.71 6.08
CA LEU A 284 8.88 -11.40 6.25
C LEU A 284 9.17 -11.06 7.74
N THR A 285 8.30 -11.48 8.66
CA THR A 285 8.47 -11.31 10.12
C THR A 285 9.57 -12.17 10.75
N GLU A 286 10.05 -13.18 10.03
CA GLU A 286 11.04 -14.15 10.51
C GLU A 286 12.46 -13.83 9.99
N GLN A 287 12.59 -12.79 9.17
CA GLN A 287 13.86 -12.40 8.58
C GLN A 287 14.83 -11.92 9.67
N SER A 288 16.08 -12.38 9.60
CA SER A 288 17.16 -12.02 10.53
C SER A 288 18.20 -11.14 9.85
N VAL A 289 17.72 -10.04 9.27
CA VAL A 289 18.43 -9.20 8.28
C VAL A 289 18.57 -7.74 8.71
N ILE A 290 18.17 -7.43 9.95
CA ILE A 290 18.29 -6.09 10.52
C ILE A 290 19.74 -5.87 10.95
N LEU A 291 20.35 -4.80 10.45
CA LEU A 291 21.71 -4.41 10.79
C LEU A 291 21.77 -3.90 12.24
N ALA A 292 22.79 -4.33 12.98
CA ALA A 292 23.02 -3.85 14.35
C ALA A 292 23.40 -2.36 14.39
N THR A 293 23.99 -1.83 13.32
CA THR A 293 24.33 -0.41 13.17
C THR A 293 23.88 0.05 11.79
N PRO A 294 23.03 1.10 11.70
CA PRO A 294 22.62 1.64 10.42
C PRO A 294 23.81 2.20 9.62
N ILE A 295 23.73 2.08 8.30
CA ILE A 295 24.74 2.63 7.37
C ILE A 295 24.15 3.86 6.71
N GLU A 296 24.82 5.01 6.79
CA GLU A 296 24.36 6.25 6.18
C GLU A 296 25.17 6.57 4.93
N THR A 297 24.49 6.78 3.81
CA THR A 297 25.07 7.19 2.52
C THR A 297 24.54 8.57 2.14
N PRO A 298 25.40 9.57 1.90
CA PRO A 298 24.95 10.89 1.46
C PRO A 298 24.18 10.84 0.15
N LEU A 299 23.08 11.59 0.07
CA LEU A 299 22.37 11.82 -1.18
C LEU A 299 23.20 12.71 -2.11
N THR A 300 22.91 12.65 -3.40
CA THR A 300 23.59 13.49 -4.39
C THR A 300 23.19 14.96 -4.21
N ALA A 301 24.07 15.85 -4.66
CA ALA A 301 23.79 17.29 -4.62
C ALA A 301 22.56 17.68 -5.45
N SER A 302 22.26 16.93 -6.53
CA SER A 302 21.06 17.14 -7.36
C SER A 302 19.80 16.79 -6.58
N GLU A 303 19.73 15.60 -5.97
CA GLU A 303 18.56 15.19 -5.18
C GLU A 303 18.28 16.15 -4.03
N ILE A 304 19.33 16.65 -3.36
CA ILE A 304 19.19 17.64 -2.28
C ILE A 304 18.70 18.99 -2.84
N ALA A 305 19.16 19.41 -4.01
CA ALA A 305 18.72 20.65 -4.65
C ALA A 305 17.25 20.56 -5.09
N ASP A 306 16.86 19.44 -5.68
CA ASP A 306 15.50 19.16 -6.13
C ASP A 306 14.54 19.13 -4.93
N TYR A 307 14.90 18.43 -3.85
CA TYR A 307 14.16 18.47 -2.58
C TYR A 307 13.99 19.90 -2.05
N LYS A 308 15.06 20.70 -1.99
CA LYS A 308 15.01 22.08 -1.50
C LYS A 308 14.17 23.01 -2.38
N SER A 309 13.93 22.63 -3.63
CA SER A 309 13.05 23.38 -4.54
C SER A 309 11.57 23.14 -4.24
N LEU A 310 11.23 22.01 -3.61
CA LEU A 310 9.86 21.62 -3.31
C LEU A 310 9.20 22.57 -2.31
N ARG A 311 7.96 22.93 -2.59
CA ARG A 311 7.13 23.77 -1.72
C ARG A 311 5.76 23.15 -1.53
N THR A 312 5.23 23.34 -0.33
CA THR A 312 3.79 23.18 -0.10
C THR A 312 3.00 24.20 -0.92
N TYR A 313 1.74 23.88 -1.19
CA TYR A 313 0.75 24.80 -1.75
C TYR A 313 -0.11 25.39 -0.63
N LYS A 314 -0.63 26.61 -0.82
CA LYS A 314 -1.57 27.20 0.12
C LYS A 314 -2.81 26.31 0.30
N GLY A 315 -3.23 26.10 1.54
CA GLY A 315 -4.38 25.24 1.84
C GLY A 315 -3.97 23.78 2.01
N THR A 316 -4.50 22.86 1.20
CA THR A 316 -4.17 21.44 1.31
C THR A 316 -3.12 21.04 0.28
N THR A 317 -2.02 20.44 0.76
CA THR A 317 -0.99 19.81 -0.07
C THR A 317 -1.02 18.31 0.16
N ILE A 318 -1.00 17.54 -0.92
CA ILE A 318 -0.87 16.08 -0.91
C ILE A 318 0.59 15.76 -1.27
N VAL A 319 1.22 14.90 -0.46
CA VAL A 319 2.54 14.35 -0.73
C VAL A 319 2.40 12.84 -0.83
N GLU A 320 2.78 12.26 -1.95
CA GLU A 320 2.67 10.82 -2.21
C GLU A 320 3.95 10.28 -2.85
N ALA A 321 4.23 9.01 -2.61
CA ALA A 321 5.28 8.27 -3.30
C ALA A 321 4.60 7.27 -4.23
N GLU A 322 5.13 7.07 -5.44
CA GLU A 322 4.52 6.21 -6.47
C GLU A 322 4.40 4.74 -6.05
N ASP A 323 5.14 4.31 -5.03
CA ASP A 323 5.18 2.95 -4.51
C ASP A 323 4.66 2.86 -3.06
N LYS A 324 4.71 1.68 -2.44
CA LYS A 324 4.27 1.36 -1.08
C LYS A 324 5.07 1.98 0.06
N ALA A 325 5.99 2.90 -0.23
CA ALA A 325 6.80 3.58 0.79
C ALA A 325 5.92 4.37 1.76
N GLY A 326 6.36 4.44 3.02
CA GLY A 326 5.81 5.33 4.02
C GLY A 326 6.35 6.75 3.86
N ILE A 327 5.58 7.77 4.23
CA ILE A 327 6.05 9.17 4.23
C ILE A 327 5.83 9.79 5.61
N SER A 328 6.77 10.63 6.03
CA SER A 328 6.52 11.65 7.05
C SER A 328 6.92 13.01 6.54
N VAL A 329 6.01 13.97 6.68
CA VAL A 329 6.20 15.35 6.21
C VAL A 329 6.13 16.27 7.42
N LYS A 330 7.15 17.11 7.63
CA LYS A 330 7.04 18.28 8.50
C LYS A 330 6.93 19.53 7.64
N TYR A 331 5.98 20.38 7.98
CA TYR A 331 5.68 21.58 7.18
C TYR A 331 5.19 22.72 8.04
N ASN A 332 5.22 23.92 7.47
CA ASN A 332 4.71 25.13 8.12
C ASN A 332 3.24 25.34 7.79
N MET A 333 2.43 25.51 8.84
CA MET A 333 1.12 26.13 8.78
C MET A 333 1.27 27.62 9.08
N PRO A 334 0.49 28.51 8.43
CA PRO A 334 0.43 29.89 8.87
C PRO A 334 -0.12 29.89 10.29
N MET A 335 0.45 30.73 11.15
CA MET A 335 -0.18 30.97 12.44
C MET A 335 -1.64 31.40 12.21
N PRO A 336 -2.60 30.87 12.97
CA PRO A 336 -3.94 31.43 12.98
C PRO A 336 -3.81 32.93 13.25
N GLU A 337 -4.57 33.76 12.53
CA GLU A 337 -4.67 35.19 12.85
C GLU A 337 -5.24 35.30 14.27
N LEU A 338 -4.34 35.36 15.25
CA LEU A 338 -4.68 35.70 16.62
C LEU A 338 -4.74 37.22 16.68
N SER A 339 -5.74 37.78 17.36
CA SER A 339 -5.63 39.15 17.83
C SER A 339 -4.33 39.29 18.64
N LYS A 340 -3.74 40.49 18.69
CA LYS A 340 -2.48 40.73 19.42
C LYS A 340 -2.54 40.20 20.87
N ASN A 341 -3.69 40.32 21.52
CA ASN A 341 -3.96 39.78 22.85
C ASN A 341 -4.11 38.26 22.88
N GLY A 342 -4.66 37.63 21.83
CA GLY A 342 -4.67 36.17 21.68
C GLY A 342 -3.27 35.56 21.58
N ALA A 343 -2.34 36.23 20.90
CA ALA A 343 -0.95 35.81 20.79
C ALA A 343 -0.18 35.99 22.12
N LEU A 344 -0.31 37.15 22.78
CA LEU A 344 0.29 37.44 24.08
C LEU A 344 -0.21 36.48 25.18
N ARG A 345 -1.53 36.22 25.23
CA ARG A 345 -2.11 35.23 26.16
C ARG A 345 -1.50 33.84 25.98
N ARG A 346 -1.35 33.37 24.72
CA ARG A 346 -0.73 32.06 24.45
C ARG A 346 0.74 32.02 24.85
N TRP A 347 1.49 33.11 24.66
CA TRP A 347 2.90 33.19 25.01
C TRP A 347 3.13 33.14 26.53
N PHE A 348 2.43 33.99 27.30
CA PHE A 348 2.54 34.03 28.77
C PHE A 348 2.01 32.78 29.48
N LYS A 349 1.07 32.06 28.84
CA LYS A 349 0.65 30.73 29.30
C LYS A 349 1.76 29.67 29.20
N ARG A 350 2.68 29.82 28.25
CA ARG A 350 3.83 28.91 28.05
C ARG A 350 5.10 29.39 28.77
N HIS A 351 5.19 30.68 29.06
CA HIS A 351 6.32 31.31 29.75
C HIS A 351 5.78 32.07 30.97
N PRO A 352 5.58 31.39 32.12
CA PRO A 352 5.04 32.02 33.31
C PRO A 352 5.98 33.13 33.79
N ILE A 353 5.41 34.31 34.05
CA ILE A 353 6.13 35.40 34.73
C ILE A 353 6.41 34.91 36.16
N ILE A 354 7.69 34.89 36.55
CA ILE A 354 8.13 34.51 37.90
C ILE A 354 7.75 35.60 38.90
#